data_AF-A0A1T3MBS7-F1
#
_entry.id   AF-A0A1T3MBS7-F1
#
_cell.length_a   1.000
_cell.length_b   1.000
_cell.length_c   1.000
_cell.angle_alpha   90.00
_cell.angle_beta   90.00
_cell.angle_gamma   90.00
#
_symmetry.space_group_name_H-M   'P 1'
#
loop_
_entity.id
_entity.type
_entity.pdbx_description
1 polymer ?
#
loop_
_entity_poly.entity_id
_entity_poly.type
_entity_poly.pdbx_seq_one_letter_code
_entity_poly.pdbx_strand_id
1 'polypeptide(L)'
;MNNFSKQVTDFWNEEMNGDLWYEDDSFTLMINEDLEEDGQIMLLESADKQRVNAVITSAIMKRIGLMVNDSLSESVFLQLLKDAGISLHGADYIYYYQEENKKKLLETASIETIRLLNASDAEAFEYFVSLASEQDLDDAYVELDHWVVFGSFEDGKLVSAASMYPWGDDVKIADLGVLTLPDYRGKGHARNLVHTICKYTLRQGYEPQYRCQIDNHASVALAAASGLTLYGKWDLIASDCII
;
A
#
# COMPACT_ATOMS: atom_id res chain seq x y z
N MET A 1 -3.39 -16.67 13.74
CA MET A 1 -4.17 -15.47 13.37
C MET A 1 -3.20 -14.31 13.30
N ASN A 2 -3.24 -13.55 12.20
CA ASN A 2 -2.39 -12.37 12.06
C ASN A 2 -2.91 -11.29 13.03
N ASN A 3 -2.02 -10.77 13.87
CA ASN A 3 -2.39 -9.78 14.89
C ASN A 3 -1.96 -8.37 14.44
N PHE A 4 -2.72 -7.80 13.52
CA PHE A 4 -2.58 -6.41 13.09
C PHE A 4 -3.19 -5.47 14.15
N SER A 5 -2.84 -4.19 14.15
CA SER A 5 -3.47 -3.25 15.08
C SER A 5 -4.93 -3.03 14.73
N LYS A 6 -5.69 -2.65 15.76
CA LYS A 6 -7.08 -2.23 15.60
C LYS A 6 -7.22 -1.10 14.56
N GLN A 7 -6.28 -0.16 14.53
CA GLN A 7 -6.28 0.94 13.58
C GLN A 7 -6.24 0.47 12.12
N VAL A 8 -5.37 -0.48 11.79
CA VAL A 8 -5.31 -1.06 10.43
C VAL A 8 -6.59 -1.82 10.12
N THR A 9 -7.07 -2.65 11.05
CA THR A 9 -8.28 -3.44 10.79
C THR A 9 -9.54 -2.59 10.70
N ASP A 10 -9.64 -1.53 11.51
CA ASP A 10 -10.78 -0.60 11.47
C ASP A 10 -10.80 0.14 10.14
N PHE A 11 -9.66 0.65 9.71
CA PHE A 11 -9.53 1.33 8.43
C PHE A 11 -10.02 0.45 7.27
N TRP A 12 -9.45 -0.74 7.09
CA TRP A 12 -9.88 -1.61 5.98
C TRP A 12 -11.32 -2.12 6.11
N ASN A 13 -11.84 -2.25 7.33
CA ASN A 13 -13.26 -2.57 7.51
C ASN A 13 -14.15 -1.40 7.10
N GLU A 14 -13.72 -0.16 7.35
CA GLU A 14 -14.42 1.06 6.96
C GLU A 14 -14.38 1.27 5.44
N GLU A 15 -13.20 1.16 4.82
CA GLU A 15 -12.99 1.25 3.36
C GLU A 15 -13.86 0.24 2.60
N MET A 16 -13.98 -0.99 3.13
CA MET A 16 -14.74 -2.06 2.49
C MET A 16 -16.18 -2.16 3.01
N ASN A 17 -16.67 -1.18 3.78
CA ASN A 17 -18.00 -1.19 4.36
C ASN A 17 -19.08 -0.78 3.34
N GLY A 18 -20.32 -1.20 3.61
CA GLY A 18 -21.49 -0.78 2.86
C GLY A 18 -22.72 -1.62 3.21
N ASP A 19 -23.79 -1.43 2.44
CA ASP A 19 -24.98 -2.27 2.50
C ASP A 19 -24.66 -3.64 1.89
N LEU A 20 -24.78 -4.70 2.70
CA LEU A 20 -24.53 -6.07 2.25
C LEU A 20 -25.49 -6.45 1.11
N TRP A 21 -24.94 -6.82 -0.05
CA TRP A 21 -25.72 -7.29 -1.19
C TRP A 21 -25.60 -8.81 -1.38
N TYR A 22 -24.39 -9.36 -1.27
CA TYR A 22 -24.14 -10.79 -1.39
C TYR A 22 -23.02 -11.25 -0.47
N GLU A 23 -23.16 -12.45 0.08
CA GLU A 23 -22.12 -13.12 0.84
C GLU A 23 -22.23 -14.64 0.64
N ASP A 24 -21.08 -15.27 0.38
CA ASP A 24 -20.87 -16.70 0.56
C ASP A 24 -19.55 -16.97 1.32
N ASP A 25 -19.11 -18.23 1.32
CA ASP A 25 -17.90 -18.66 2.04
C ASP A 25 -16.61 -18.00 1.51
N SER A 26 -16.60 -17.51 0.26
CA SER A 26 -15.42 -17.05 -0.47
C SER A 26 -15.48 -15.61 -0.98
N PHE A 27 -16.68 -15.07 -1.16
CA PHE A 27 -16.90 -13.77 -1.78
C PHE A 27 -17.95 -12.93 -1.04
N THR A 28 -17.75 -11.63 -1.01
CA THR A 28 -18.71 -10.66 -0.48
C THR A 28 -18.78 -9.46 -1.38
N LEU A 29 -19.99 -8.97 -1.62
CA LEU A 29 -20.24 -7.72 -2.31
C LEU A 29 -21.08 -6.81 -1.43
N MET A 30 -20.55 -5.61 -1.17
CA MET A 30 -21.24 -4.52 -0.50
C MET A 30 -21.52 -3.39 -1.48
N ILE A 31 -22.58 -2.63 -1.22
CA ILE A 31 -22.93 -1.42 -1.95
C ILE A 31 -22.68 -0.21 -1.06
N ASN A 32 -21.86 0.72 -1.52
CA ASN A 32 -21.57 1.95 -0.80
C ASN A 32 -21.65 3.15 -1.77
N GLU A 33 -22.54 4.10 -1.49
CA GLU A 33 -22.72 5.31 -2.31
C GLU A 33 -21.76 6.43 -1.93
N ASP A 34 -21.07 6.32 -0.79
CA ASP A 34 -20.15 7.33 -0.27
C ASP A 34 -18.71 7.13 -0.78
N LEU A 35 -18.49 6.16 -1.68
CA LEU A 35 -17.20 5.93 -2.31
C LEU A 35 -16.80 7.12 -3.20
N GLU A 36 -15.52 7.48 -3.14
CA GLU A 36 -14.92 8.48 -4.02
C GLU A 36 -14.91 8.00 -5.49
N GLU A 37 -14.70 8.93 -6.43
CA GLU A 37 -14.78 8.64 -7.88
C GLU A 37 -13.77 7.57 -8.31
N ASP A 38 -12.56 7.61 -7.77
CA ASP A 38 -11.49 6.62 -7.99
C ASP A 38 -11.63 5.35 -7.13
N GLY A 39 -12.58 5.34 -6.19
CA GLY A 39 -12.94 4.22 -5.33
C GLY A 39 -14.23 3.50 -5.72
N GLN A 40 -14.86 3.86 -6.85
CA GLN A 40 -16.17 3.33 -7.27
C GLN A 40 -16.25 1.79 -7.32
N ILE A 41 -15.10 1.12 -7.45
CA ILE A 41 -14.92 -0.31 -7.27
C ILE A 41 -13.65 -0.53 -6.47
N MET A 42 -13.74 -1.30 -5.39
CA MET A 42 -12.57 -1.84 -4.69
C MET A 42 -12.75 -3.32 -4.41
N LEU A 43 -11.66 -4.07 -4.53
CA LEU A 43 -11.57 -5.47 -4.12
C LEU A 43 -10.44 -5.61 -3.10
N LEU A 44 -10.69 -6.37 -2.04
CA LEU A 44 -9.70 -6.74 -1.04
C LEU A 44 -9.75 -8.24 -0.78
N GLU A 45 -8.71 -8.96 -1.21
CA GLU A 45 -8.47 -10.36 -0.86
C GLU A 45 -7.68 -10.44 0.44
N SER A 46 -8.28 -10.99 1.49
CA SER A 46 -7.60 -11.14 2.80
C SER A 46 -6.59 -12.29 2.78
N ALA A 47 -5.35 -12.03 3.21
CA ALA A 47 -4.28 -13.03 3.18
C ALA A 47 -4.51 -14.22 4.13
N ASP A 48 -5.33 -14.06 5.17
CA ASP A 48 -5.57 -15.07 6.21
C ASP A 48 -6.79 -15.97 5.94
N LYS A 49 -7.80 -15.44 5.27
CA LYS A 49 -9.10 -16.11 5.05
C LYS A 49 -9.32 -16.61 3.62
N GLN A 50 -8.48 -16.20 2.66
CA GLN A 50 -8.69 -16.47 1.23
C GLN A 50 -10.11 -16.08 0.77
N ARG A 51 -10.65 -15.01 1.36
CA ARG A 51 -11.95 -14.43 1.06
C ARG A 51 -11.73 -13.07 0.40
N VAL A 52 -12.50 -12.81 -0.65
CA VAL A 52 -12.49 -11.56 -1.40
C VAL A 52 -13.70 -10.74 -1.01
N ASN A 53 -13.47 -9.52 -0.55
CA ASN A 53 -14.53 -8.54 -0.34
C ASN A 53 -14.47 -7.54 -1.48
N ALA A 54 -15.61 -7.23 -2.07
CA ALA A 54 -15.77 -6.20 -3.06
C ALA A 54 -16.76 -5.16 -2.52
N VAL A 55 -16.50 -3.89 -2.83
CA VAL A 55 -17.43 -2.79 -2.59
C VAL A 55 -17.57 -1.99 -3.89
N ILE A 56 -18.81 -1.64 -4.23
CA ILE A 56 -19.15 -0.87 -5.43
C ILE A 56 -20.23 0.16 -5.13
N THR A 57 -20.39 1.16 -6.00
CA THR A 57 -21.57 2.03 -6.00
C THR A 57 -22.76 1.37 -6.72
N SER A 58 -23.98 1.85 -6.46
CA SER A 58 -25.19 1.41 -7.20
C SER A 58 -25.12 1.75 -8.69
N ALA A 59 -24.33 2.76 -9.09
CA ALA A 59 -24.10 3.09 -10.49
C ALA A 59 -23.36 1.94 -11.20
N ILE A 60 -22.29 1.43 -10.59
CA ILE A 60 -21.56 0.27 -11.10
C ILE A 60 -22.46 -0.96 -11.12
N MET A 61 -23.19 -1.21 -10.03
CA MET A 61 -24.11 -2.34 -9.93
C MET A 61 -25.13 -2.39 -11.09
N LYS A 62 -25.74 -1.24 -11.42
CA LYS A 62 -26.66 -1.10 -12.55
C LYS A 62 -25.95 -1.29 -13.88
N ARG A 63 -24.75 -0.73 -14.03
CA ARG A 63 -23.94 -0.82 -15.27
C ARG A 63 -23.57 -2.26 -15.60
N ILE A 64 -23.23 -3.07 -14.60
CA ILE A 64 -22.91 -4.49 -14.78
C ILE A 64 -24.15 -5.40 -14.82
N GLY A 65 -25.35 -4.85 -14.60
CA GLY A 65 -26.60 -5.58 -14.73
C GLY A 65 -26.85 -6.62 -13.63
N LEU A 66 -26.33 -6.40 -12.43
CA LEU A 66 -26.42 -7.34 -11.31
C LEU A 66 -27.87 -7.44 -10.76
N MET A 67 -28.40 -8.65 -10.55
CA MET A 67 -29.77 -8.88 -10.09
C MET A 67 -29.83 -9.70 -8.79
N VAL A 68 -30.84 -9.44 -7.95
CA VAL A 68 -30.98 -9.91 -6.54
C VAL A 68 -30.87 -11.43 -6.30
N ASN A 69 -30.96 -12.26 -7.34
CA ASN A 69 -30.92 -13.73 -7.22
C ASN A 69 -29.67 -14.37 -7.83
N ASP A 70 -28.68 -13.58 -8.24
CA ASP A 70 -27.49 -14.11 -8.88
C ASP A 70 -26.59 -14.77 -7.83
N SER A 71 -26.24 -16.05 -8.05
CA SER A 71 -25.09 -16.63 -7.36
C SER A 71 -23.84 -15.94 -7.88
N LEU A 72 -23.07 -15.32 -7.01
CA LEU A 72 -21.92 -14.50 -7.39
C LEU A 72 -20.63 -15.10 -6.84
N SER A 73 -19.65 -15.29 -7.71
CA SER A 73 -18.25 -15.55 -7.31
C SER A 73 -17.38 -14.39 -7.79
N GLU A 74 -16.19 -14.26 -7.22
CA GLU A 74 -15.18 -13.30 -7.68
C GLU A 74 -14.99 -13.38 -9.20
N SER A 75 -14.82 -14.59 -9.75
CA SER A 75 -14.60 -14.78 -11.19
C SER A 75 -15.77 -14.29 -12.06
N VAL A 76 -17.01 -14.48 -11.60
CA VAL A 76 -18.21 -14.01 -12.29
C VAL A 76 -18.30 -12.49 -12.17
N PHE A 77 -18.04 -11.94 -10.99
CA PHE A 77 -18.01 -10.49 -10.77
C PHE A 77 -17.00 -9.78 -11.68
N LEU A 78 -15.76 -10.27 -11.72
CA LEU A 78 -14.72 -9.75 -12.61
C LEU A 78 -15.10 -9.87 -14.10
N GLN A 79 -15.79 -10.95 -14.49
CA GLN A 79 -16.29 -11.10 -15.86
C GLN A 79 -17.39 -10.08 -16.18
N LEU A 80 -18.29 -9.80 -15.24
CA LEU A 80 -19.34 -8.78 -15.40
C LEU A 80 -18.75 -7.36 -15.54
N LEU A 81 -17.72 -7.02 -14.76
CA LEU A 81 -16.98 -5.76 -14.92
C LEU A 81 -16.40 -5.66 -16.34
N LYS A 82 -15.71 -6.72 -16.79
CA LYS A 82 -15.10 -6.79 -18.11
C LYS A 82 -16.13 -6.67 -19.24
N ASP A 83 -17.27 -7.35 -19.14
CA ASP A 83 -18.35 -7.29 -20.13
C ASP A 83 -18.99 -5.90 -20.20
N ALA A 84 -18.98 -5.15 -19.09
CA ALA A 84 -19.39 -3.75 -19.02
C ALA A 84 -18.30 -2.75 -19.46
N GLY A 85 -17.16 -3.26 -19.93
CA GLY A 85 -16.01 -2.44 -20.36
C GLY A 85 -15.34 -1.70 -19.20
N ILE A 86 -15.37 -2.26 -18.00
CA ILE A 86 -14.72 -1.73 -16.81
C ILE A 86 -13.48 -2.58 -16.53
N SER A 87 -12.33 -1.91 -16.40
CA SER A 87 -11.06 -2.53 -16.01
C SER A 87 -10.69 -2.10 -14.60
N LEU A 88 -9.89 -2.92 -13.93
CA LEU A 88 -9.24 -2.57 -12.66
C LEU A 88 -7.78 -2.14 -12.94
N HIS A 89 -7.19 -1.39 -12.01
CA HIS A 89 -5.82 -0.90 -12.12
C HIS A 89 -4.79 -2.03 -12.10
N GLY A 90 -5.10 -3.12 -11.40
CA GLY A 90 -4.18 -4.21 -11.12
C GLY A 90 -3.81 -4.21 -9.63
N ALA A 91 -3.90 -5.40 -9.02
CA ALA A 91 -3.78 -5.52 -7.59
C ALA A 91 -2.38 -5.17 -7.06
N ASP A 92 -2.38 -4.46 -5.93
CA ASP A 92 -1.24 -4.29 -5.04
C ASP A 92 -1.29 -5.28 -3.89
N TYR A 93 -0.12 -5.75 -3.45
CA TYR A 93 0.01 -6.28 -2.11
C TYR A 93 0.08 -5.15 -1.10
N ILE A 94 -0.67 -5.28 0.00
CA ILE A 94 -0.59 -4.37 1.14
C ILE A 94 0.01 -5.11 2.32
N TYR A 95 0.99 -4.48 2.97
CA TYR A 95 1.67 -5.00 4.14
C TYR A 95 1.61 -4.03 5.32
N TYR A 96 1.50 -4.61 6.51
CA TYR A 96 1.64 -3.90 7.78
C TYR A 96 2.50 -4.69 8.76
N TYR A 97 2.94 -4.04 9.81
CA TYR A 97 3.53 -4.74 10.95
C TYR A 97 2.44 -5.41 11.79
N GLN A 98 2.69 -6.66 12.19
CA GLN A 98 1.98 -7.25 13.32
C GLN A 98 2.51 -6.69 14.64
N GLU A 99 1.69 -6.70 15.69
CA GLU A 99 2.01 -6.15 17.01
C GLU A 99 3.34 -6.66 17.59
N GLU A 100 3.68 -7.92 17.38
CA GLU A 100 4.97 -8.48 17.83
C GLU A 100 6.16 -7.84 17.10
N ASN A 101 6.05 -7.67 15.78
CA ASN A 101 7.12 -7.09 14.98
C ASN A 101 7.25 -5.59 15.20
N LYS A 102 6.15 -4.88 15.50
CA LYS A 102 6.22 -3.47 15.95
C LYS A 102 7.07 -3.32 17.20
N LYS A 103 6.85 -4.16 18.22
CA LYS A 103 7.62 -4.13 19.46
C LYS A 103 9.12 -4.35 19.19
N LYS A 104 9.45 -5.38 18.42
CA LYS A 104 10.84 -5.66 18.00
C LYS A 104 11.46 -4.49 17.25
N LEU A 105 10.71 -3.86 16.34
CA LEU A 105 11.18 -2.70 15.57
C LEU A 105 11.45 -1.49 16.48
N LEU A 106 10.58 -1.22 17.45
CA LEU A 106 10.75 -0.10 18.38
C LEU A 106 12.00 -0.24 19.27
N GLU A 107 12.50 -1.46 19.48
CA GLU A 107 13.69 -1.78 20.27
C GLU A 107 15.01 -1.74 19.48
N THR A 108 14.98 -1.64 18.15
CA THR A 108 16.21 -1.63 17.33
C THR A 108 17.14 -0.45 17.61
N ALA A 109 18.44 -0.62 17.44
CA ALA A 109 19.38 0.50 17.50
C ALA A 109 19.22 1.44 16.28
N SER A 110 19.61 2.71 16.45
CA SER A 110 19.76 3.63 15.32
C SER A 110 20.91 3.20 14.41
N ILE A 111 20.80 3.52 13.12
CA ILE A 111 21.78 3.18 12.10
C ILE A 111 22.47 4.47 11.65
N GLU A 112 23.79 4.56 11.86
CA GLU A 112 24.55 5.81 11.67
C GLU A 112 24.53 6.33 10.21
N THR A 113 24.43 5.42 9.24
CA THR A 113 24.39 5.78 7.81
C THR A 113 23.01 6.29 7.36
N ILE A 114 22.03 6.36 8.26
CA ILE A 114 20.66 6.78 7.94
C ILE A 114 20.29 8.00 8.76
N ARG A 115 19.75 9.02 8.10
CA ARG A 115 19.29 10.25 8.75
C ARG A 115 18.07 10.84 8.07
N LEU A 116 17.37 11.70 8.80
CA LEU A 116 16.31 12.54 8.26
C LEU A 116 16.90 13.48 7.20
N LEU A 117 16.18 13.64 6.09
CA LEU A 117 16.47 14.63 5.07
C LEU A 117 15.61 15.88 5.30
N ASN A 118 16.13 17.02 4.90
CA ASN A 118 15.42 18.29 4.95
C ASN A 118 15.77 19.15 3.72
N ALA A 119 15.27 20.38 3.65
CA ALA A 119 15.52 21.28 2.52
C ALA A 119 17.01 21.53 2.20
N SER A 120 17.92 21.39 3.18
CA SER A 120 19.37 21.50 2.93
C SER A 120 19.94 20.35 2.10
N ASP A 121 19.20 19.24 1.95
CA ASP A 121 19.61 18.05 1.21
C ASP A 121 19.12 18.06 -0.24
N ALA A 122 18.48 19.14 -0.70
CA ALA A 122 17.88 19.24 -2.03
C ALA A 122 18.86 18.85 -3.15
N GLU A 123 20.08 19.40 -3.15
CA GLU A 123 21.09 19.07 -4.17
C GLU A 123 21.49 17.58 -4.16
N ALA A 124 21.59 16.97 -2.97
CA ALA A 124 21.93 15.55 -2.84
C ALA A 124 20.76 14.65 -3.30
N PHE A 125 19.52 15.08 -3.03
CA PHE A 125 18.31 14.39 -3.43
C PHE A 125 18.08 14.49 -4.94
N GLU A 126 18.23 15.68 -5.54
CA GLU A 126 18.17 15.88 -6.99
C GLU A 126 19.21 15.03 -7.73
N TYR A 127 20.44 14.97 -7.20
CA TYR A 127 21.47 14.11 -7.76
C TYR A 127 21.08 12.62 -7.66
N PHE A 128 20.53 12.18 -6.52
CA PHE A 128 20.01 10.82 -6.36
C PHE A 128 18.89 10.50 -7.37
N VAL A 129 17.91 11.39 -7.53
CA VAL A 129 16.81 11.25 -8.51
C VAL A 129 17.36 11.16 -9.93
N SER A 130 18.36 11.96 -10.28
CA SER A 130 18.98 11.94 -11.62
C SER A 130 19.68 10.63 -11.99
N LEU A 131 19.98 9.78 -10.99
CA LEU A 131 20.60 8.47 -11.16
C LEU A 131 19.58 7.31 -11.16
N ALA A 132 18.33 7.57 -10.80
CA ALA A 132 17.25 6.60 -10.84
C ALA A 132 16.62 6.53 -12.24
N SER A 133 16.02 5.39 -12.57
CA SER A 133 15.21 5.29 -13.78
C SER A 133 13.83 5.93 -13.55
N GLU A 134 13.18 6.39 -14.62
CA GLU A 134 11.79 6.90 -14.56
C GLU A 134 10.84 5.88 -13.92
N GLN A 135 10.96 4.61 -14.33
CA GLN A 135 10.20 3.51 -13.73
C GLN A 135 10.45 3.36 -12.21
N ASP A 136 11.70 3.43 -11.75
CA ASP A 136 11.99 3.34 -10.31
C ASP A 136 11.40 4.53 -9.55
N LEU A 137 11.39 5.73 -10.15
CA LEU A 137 10.82 6.93 -9.53
C LEU A 137 9.30 6.83 -9.43
N ASP A 138 8.64 6.42 -10.51
CA ASP A 138 7.19 6.22 -10.57
C ASP A 138 6.75 5.13 -9.59
N ASP A 139 7.44 3.99 -9.57
CA ASP A 139 7.10 2.87 -8.68
C ASP A 139 7.35 3.17 -7.20
N ALA A 140 8.40 3.92 -6.88
CA ALA A 140 8.78 4.17 -5.50
C ALA A 140 8.05 5.38 -4.89
N TYR A 141 7.67 6.36 -5.70
CA TYR A 141 7.02 7.61 -5.29
C TYR A 141 7.68 8.24 -4.05
N VAL A 142 8.96 8.59 -4.19
CA VAL A 142 9.76 9.20 -3.12
C VAL A 142 10.03 10.66 -3.44
N GLU A 143 9.48 11.56 -2.62
CA GLU A 143 9.64 13.00 -2.76
C GLU A 143 10.27 13.62 -1.51
N LEU A 144 11.05 14.69 -1.69
CA LEU A 144 11.73 15.39 -0.59
C LEU A 144 10.77 16.24 0.26
N ASP A 145 9.62 16.62 -0.29
CA ASP A 145 8.59 17.43 0.38
C ASP A 145 7.46 16.59 1.01
N HIS A 146 7.52 15.26 0.89
CA HIS A 146 6.69 14.35 1.69
C HIS A 146 6.89 14.59 3.20
N TRP A 147 5.87 14.19 3.98
CA TRP A 147 5.79 14.49 5.42
C TRP A 147 7.05 14.06 6.20
N VAL A 148 7.59 12.89 5.90
CA VAL A 148 8.84 12.38 6.49
C VAL A 148 9.72 11.79 5.41
N VAL A 149 10.99 12.20 5.37
CA VAL A 149 11.95 11.69 4.40
C VAL A 149 13.25 11.30 5.09
N PHE A 150 13.72 10.08 4.84
CA PHE A 150 15.00 9.56 5.32
C PHE A 150 15.89 9.15 4.15
N GLY A 151 17.19 9.35 4.32
CA GLY A 151 18.21 8.94 3.36
C GLY A 151 19.22 8.00 3.98
N SER A 152 19.67 7.00 3.20
CA SER A 152 20.83 6.18 3.51
C SER A 152 22.03 6.64 2.68
N PHE A 153 23.15 6.84 3.36
CA PHE A 153 24.37 7.34 2.76
C PHE A 153 25.48 6.28 2.73
N GLU A 154 26.20 6.20 1.62
CA GLU A 154 27.45 5.44 1.45
C GLU A 154 28.50 6.37 0.83
N ASP A 155 29.68 6.48 1.45
CA ASP A 155 30.76 7.39 1.04
C ASP A 155 30.33 8.84 0.78
N GLY A 156 29.43 9.34 1.63
CA GLY A 156 28.90 10.71 1.55
C GLY A 156 27.85 10.93 0.46
N LYS A 157 27.45 9.90 -0.28
CA LYS A 157 26.42 9.95 -1.33
C LYS A 157 25.11 9.41 -0.81
N LEU A 158 23.99 10.05 -1.18
CA LEU A 158 22.66 9.49 -0.98
C LEU A 158 22.46 8.33 -1.97
N VAL A 159 22.26 7.12 -1.46
CA VAL A 159 22.18 5.89 -2.29
C VAL A 159 20.84 5.18 -2.20
N SER A 160 20.05 5.54 -1.19
CA SER A 160 18.66 5.13 -1.04
C SER A 160 17.91 6.19 -0.26
N ALA A 161 16.65 6.42 -0.64
CA ALA A 161 15.74 7.32 0.04
C ALA A 161 14.42 6.60 0.31
N ALA A 162 13.79 6.95 1.42
CA ALA A 162 12.45 6.52 1.76
C ALA A 162 11.66 7.73 2.25
N SER A 163 10.41 7.81 1.85
CA SER A 163 9.51 8.88 2.29
C SER A 163 8.15 8.30 2.70
N MET A 164 7.45 9.01 3.58
CA MET A 164 6.08 8.67 3.96
C MET A 164 5.19 9.90 3.90
N TYR A 165 3.93 9.67 3.53
CA TYR A 165 2.84 10.64 3.58
C TYR A 165 1.60 10.01 4.24
N PRO A 166 0.78 10.79 4.96
CA PRO A 166 -0.51 10.30 5.46
C PRO A 166 -1.38 9.81 4.30
N TRP A 167 -1.98 8.63 4.44
CA TRP A 167 -2.82 8.02 3.40
C TRP A 167 -4.19 8.71 3.24
N GLY A 168 -4.66 9.37 4.30
CA GLY A 168 -5.89 10.15 4.28
C GLY A 168 -5.88 11.21 5.39
N ASP A 169 -6.83 12.13 5.35
CA ASP A 169 -6.84 13.31 6.21
C ASP A 169 -7.03 12.98 7.70
N ASP A 170 -7.87 12.00 8.02
CA ASP A 170 -8.27 11.67 9.40
C ASP A 170 -7.80 10.29 9.88
N VAL A 171 -6.98 9.59 9.08
CA VAL A 171 -6.48 8.26 9.41
C VAL A 171 -4.99 8.33 9.80
N LYS A 172 -4.60 7.66 10.89
CA LYS A 172 -3.16 7.51 11.23
C LYS A 172 -2.53 6.32 10.52
N ILE A 173 -2.67 6.28 9.20
CA ILE A 173 -1.93 5.39 8.31
C ILE A 173 -1.02 6.25 7.44
N ALA A 174 0.22 5.81 7.25
CA ALA A 174 1.18 6.50 6.40
C ALA A 174 1.75 5.53 5.37
N ASP A 175 1.60 5.88 4.09
CA ASP A 175 2.07 5.07 2.97
C ASP A 175 3.56 5.33 2.72
N LEU A 176 4.30 4.29 2.38
CA LEU A 176 5.75 4.29 2.30
C LEU A 176 6.23 4.11 0.86
N GLY A 177 6.99 5.09 0.38
CA GLY A 177 7.85 4.98 -0.79
C GLY A 177 9.30 4.64 -0.41
N VAL A 178 9.98 3.79 -1.17
CA VAL A 178 11.41 3.50 -0.97
C VAL A 178 12.13 3.18 -2.28
N LEU A 179 13.24 3.87 -2.53
CA LEU A 179 14.08 3.69 -3.71
C LEU A 179 15.53 3.43 -3.29
N THR A 180 16.17 2.44 -3.91
CA THR A 180 17.63 2.22 -3.82
C THR A 180 18.21 2.21 -5.23
N LEU A 181 19.26 3.02 -5.43
CA LEU A 181 19.97 3.07 -6.71
C LEU A 181 20.48 1.67 -7.13
N PRO A 182 20.44 1.32 -8.42
CA PRO A 182 20.78 -0.03 -8.90
C PRO A 182 22.10 -0.59 -8.36
N ASP A 183 23.17 0.22 -8.35
CA ASP A 183 24.52 -0.19 -7.91
C ASP A 183 24.64 -0.43 -6.39
N TYR A 184 23.62 -0.06 -5.63
CA TYR A 184 23.59 -0.17 -4.16
C TYR A 184 22.54 -1.19 -3.67
N ARG A 185 21.83 -1.87 -4.58
CA ARG A 185 20.87 -2.92 -4.23
C ARG A 185 21.56 -4.12 -3.59
N GLY A 186 20.83 -4.86 -2.75
CA GLY A 186 21.35 -6.06 -2.07
C GLY A 186 22.34 -5.80 -0.91
N LYS A 187 22.67 -4.54 -0.61
CA LYS A 187 23.58 -4.16 0.50
C LYS A 187 22.87 -3.86 1.83
N GLY A 188 21.53 -3.90 1.85
CA GLY A 188 20.72 -3.68 3.05
C GLY A 188 20.27 -2.23 3.31
N HIS A 189 20.58 -1.28 2.43
CA HIS A 189 20.15 0.13 2.57
C HIS A 189 18.63 0.26 2.71
N ALA A 190 17.87 -0.30 1.75
CA ALA A 190 16.41 -0.23 1.76
C ALA A 190 15.81 -0.78 3.07
N ARG A 191 16.21 -1.99 3.50
CA ARG A 191 15.71 -2.60 4.73
C ARG A 191 15.97 -1.73 5.95
N ASN A 192 17.19 -1.20 6.06
CA ASN A 192 17.58 -0.35 7.17
C ASN A 192 16.82 0.99 7.16
N LEU A 193 16.54 1.55 5.98
CA LEU A 193 15.70 2.73 5.78
C LEU A 193 14.26 2.47 6.18
N VAL A 194 13.64 1.41 5.66
CA VAL A 194 12.27 0.99 6.01
C VAL A 194 12.15 0.83 7.52
N HIS A 195 13.07 0.12 8.17
CA HIS A 195 13.07 0.03 9.63
C HIS A 195 13.12 1.40 10.32
N THR A 196 13.99 2.30 9.84
CA THR A 196 14.20 3.60 10.48
C THR A 196 12.98 4.51 10.35
N ILE A 197 12.43 4.63 9.14
CA ILE A 197 11.28 5.49 8.87
C ILE A 197 10.00 4.94 9.51
N CYS A 198 9.75 3.62 9.42
CA CYS A 198 8.62 2.98 10.09
C CYS A 198 8.70 3.11 11.61
N LYS A 199 9.89 2.96 12.20
CA LYS A 199 10.09 3.19 13.64
C LYS A 199 9.77 4.63 14.03
N TYR A 200 10.17 5.59 13.20
CA TYR A 200 9.93 7.00 13.43
C TYR A 200 8.42 7.33 13.38
N THR A 201 7.69 6.81 12.38
CA THR A 201 6.25 7.07 12.25
C THR A 201 5.39 6.32 13.27
N LEU A 202 5.76 5.08 13.65
CA LEU A 202 5.13 4.36 14.77
C LEU A 202 5.21 5.15 16.08
N ARG A 203 6.34 5.83 16.35
CA ARG A 203 6.50 6.70 17.54
C ARG A 203 5.63 7.95 17.49
N GLN A 204 5.15 8.33 16.31
CA GLN A 204 4.18 9.42 16.13
C GLN A 204 2.72 8.95 16.13
N GLY A 205 2.49 7.64 16.36
CA GLY A 205 1.17 7.05 16.40
C GLY A 205 0.57 6.74 15.02
N TYR A 206 1.39 6.71 13.96
CA TYR A 206 0.99 6.28 12.63
C TYR A 206 1.34 4.81 12.41
N GLU A 207 0.48 4.11 11.67
CA GLU A 207 0.71 2.76 11.17
C GLU A 207 1.36 2.82 9.78
N PRO A 208 2.59 2.29 9.63
CA PRO A 208 3.25 2.20 8.33
C PRO A 208 2.51 1.24 7.40
N GLN A 209 2.07 1.74 6.26
CA GLN A 209 1.58 0.96 5.14
C GLN A 209 2.70 0.81 4.11
N TYR A 210 2.90 -0.41 3.63
CA TYR A 210 3.81 -0.70 2.54
C TYR A 210 3.01 -1.36 1.42
N ARG A 211 3.06 -0.81 0.21
CA ARG A 211 2.40 -1.35 -0.97
C ARG A 211 3.40 -1.65 -2.08
N CYS A 212 3.07 -2.63 -2.89
CA CYS A 212 3.75 -2.86 -4.16
C CYS A 212 2.93 -3.74 -5.10
N GLN A 213 3.20 -3.62 -6.39
CA GLN A 213 2.62 -4.49 -7.39
C GLN A 213 3.03 -5.94 -7.14
N ILE A 214 2.13 -6.88 -7.42
CA ILE A 214 2.29 -8.31 -7.10
C ILE A 214 3.50 -8.97 -7.79
N ASP A 215 3.96 -8.43 -8.91
CA ASP A 215 5.11 -8.89 -9.69
C ASP A 215 6.42 -8.16 -9.35
N ASN A 216 6.37 -7.15 -8.47
CA ASN A 216 7.56 -6.49 -7.92
C ASN A 216 8.24 -7.35 -6.85
N HIS A 217 8.87 -8.44 -7.30
CA HIS A 217 9.50 -9.43 -6.42
C HIS A 217 10.57 -8.85 -5.48
N ALA A 218 11.27 -7.80 -5.91
CA ALA A 218 12.26 -7.12 -5.08
C ALA A 218 11.62 -6.41 -3.89
N SER A 219 10.51 -5.70 -4.15
CA SER A 219 9.73 -5.02 -3.12
C SER A 219 9.01 -6.01 -2.18
N VAL A 220 8.44 -7.09 -2.71
CA VAL A 220 7.87 -8.19 -1.90
C VAL A 220 8.91 -8.79 -0.95
N ALA A 221 10.12 -9.06 -1.46
CA ALA A 221 11.22 -9.56 -0.64
C ALA A 221 11.67 -8.54 0.42
N LEU A 222 11.67 -7.25 0.08
CA LEU A 222 12.00 -6.17 1.00
C LEU A 222 10.97 -6.05 2.13
N ALA A 223 9.67 -6.15 1.84
CA ALA A 223 8.62 -6.13 2.85
C ALA A 223 8.84 -7.25 3.89
N ALA A 224 9.04 -8.48 3.42
CA ALA A 224 9.34 -9.62 4.28
C ALA A 224 10.64 -9.44 5.09
N ALA A 225 11.73 -8.99 4.44
CA ALA A 225 13.01 -8.75 5.10
C ALA A 225 12.96 -7.61 6.15
N SER A 226 11.98 -6.71 6.01
CA SER A 226 11.72 -5.59 6.92
C SER A 226 10.75 -5.96 8.06
N GLY A 227 10.31 -7.23 8.13
CA GLY A 227 9.41 -7.73 9.18
C GLY A 227 7.94 -7.35 9.02
N LEU A 228 7.56 -6.83 7.85
CA LEU A 228 6.16 -6.59 7.49
C LEU A 228 5.49 -7.92 7.16
N THR A 229 4.17 -7.97 7.33
CA THR A 229 3.34 -9.14 7.02
C THR A 229 2.25 -8.77 6.05
N LEU A 230 2.00 -9.64 5.06
CA LEU A 230 0.97 -9.44 4.07
C LEU A 230 -0.40 -9.35 4.75
N TYR A 231 -1.11 -8.26 4.49
CA TYR A 231 -2.47 -8.04 4.93
C TYR A 231 -3.47 -8.59 3.92
N GLY A 232 -3.27 -8.25 2.64
CA GLY A 232 -4.13 -8.68 1.55
C GLY A 232 -3.65 -8.19 0.19
N LYS A 233 -4.44 -8.50 -0.83
CA LYS A 233 -4.33 -7.91 -2.16
C LYS A 233 -5.46 -6.92 -2.35
N TRP A 234 -5.16 -5.73 -2.82
CA TRP A 234 -6.14 -4.68 -3.06
C TRP A 234 -6.07 -4.21 -4.50
N ASP A 235 -7.23 -4.11 -5.13
CA ASP A 235 -7.38 -3.63 -6.49
C ASP A 235 -8.53 -2.63 -6.54
N LEU A 236 -8.45 -1.67 -7.45
CA LEU A 236 -9.42 -0.60 -7.60
C LEU A 236 -9.73 -0.35 -9.07
N ILE A 237 -10.83 0.35 -9.33
CA ILE A 237 -11.23 0.74 -10.68
C ILE A 237 -10.10 1.48 -11.41
N ALA A 238 -9.84 1.14 -12.67
CA ALA A 238 -8.87 1.86 -13.48
C ALA A 238 -9.32 3.31 -13.75
N SER A 239 -8.39 4.28 -13.70
CA SER A 239 -8.70 5.71 -13.84
C SER A 239 -9.43 6.05 -15.15
N ASP A 240 -9.19 5.28 -16.22
CA ASP A 240 -9.84 5.44 -17.52
C ASP A 240 -11.28 4.87 -17.57
N CYS A 241 -11.71 4.21 -16.50
CA CYS A 241 -13.01 3.56 -16.35
C CYS A 241 -13.94 4.26 -15.35
N ILE A 242 -13.46 5.28 -14.62
CA ILE A 242 -14.23 6.10 -13.67
C ILE A 242 -15.44 6.73 -14.38
N ILE A 243 -16.60 6.70 -13.71
CA ILE A 243 -17.89 7.16 -14.25
C ILE A 243 -18.32 8.49 -13.63
#